data_AF-A0A370MVJ6-F1
#
_entry.id   AF-A0A370MVJ6-F1
#
_cell.length_a   1.000
_cell.length_b   1.000
_cell.length_c   1.000
_cell.angle_alpha   90.00
_cell.angle_beta   90.00
_cell.angle_gamma   90.00
#
_symmetry.space_group_name_H-M   'P 1'
#
loop_
_entity.id
_entity.type
_entity.pdbx_description
1 polymer ?
#
loop_
_entity_poly.entity_id
_entity_poly.type
_entity_poly.pdbx_seq_one_letter_code
_entity_poly.pdbx_strand_id
1 'polypeptide(L)'
;MARCQVEYFVELARASSHIASTQSTATQRAAIAETFSEFVERHGAQDFSVFVELLARRLEERRSPEAASAVRHDVCLQLSVAL
;
A
#
# COMPACT_ATOMS: atom_id res chain seq x y z
N MET A 1 0.99 16.87 -8.30
CA MET A 1 1.55 15.56 -7.86
C MET A 1 2.76 15.67 -6.91
N ALA A 2 3.16 16.85 -6.41
CA ALA A 2 4.40 17.00 -5.62
C ALA A 2 4.21 17.22 -4.10
N ARG A 3 3.01 17.55 -3.60
CA ARG A 3 2.78 17.79 -2.16
C ARG A 3 2.56 16.49 -1.35
N CYS A 4 1.78 15.55 -1.86
CA CYS A 4 1.44 14.31 -1.13
C CYS A 4 2.64 13.36 -0.92
N GLN A 5 3.67 13.41 -1.77
CA GLN A 5 4.85 12.55 -1.60
C GLN A 5 5.66 12.89 -0.34
N VAL A 6 5.65 14.15 0.09
CA VAL A 6 6.37 14.59 1.29
C VAL A 6 5.57 14.22 2.55
N GLU A 7 4.24 14.34 2.47
CA GLU A 7 3.33 14.10 3.60
C GLU A 7 3.34 12.62 4.05
N TYR A 8 3.32 11.68 3.09
CA TYR A 8 3.30 10.24 3.37
C TYR A 8 4.66 9.55 3.24
N PHE A 9 5.76 10.33 3.16
CA PHE A 9 7.07 9.78 2.81
C PHE A 9 7.51 8.65 3.75
N VAL A 10 7.34 8.86 5.06
CA VAL A 10 7.73 7.90 6.11
C VAL A 10 6.85 6.65 6.08
N GLU A 11 5.53 6.82 5.95
CA GLU A 11 4.58 5.71 5.91
C GLU A 11 4.81 4.84 4.67
N LEU A 12 5.04 5.45 3.51
CA LEU A 12 5.38 4.75 2.29
C LEU A 12 6.73 4.01 2.39
N ALA A 13 7.73 4.59 3.08
CA ALA A 13 9.01 3.92 3.30
C ALA A 13 8.86 2.69 4.22
N ARG A 14 8.05 2.81 5.29
CA ARG A 14 7.74 1.73 6.23
C ARG A 14 6.96 0.60 5.54
N ALA A 15 5.87 0.94 4.86
CA ALA A 15 5.02 -0.01 4.15
C ALA A 15 5.80 -0.79 3.08
N SER A 16 6.56 -0.08 2.23
CA SER A 16 7.35 -0.72 1.19
C SER A 16 8.44 -1.64 1.74
N SER A 17 9.08 -1.27 2.85
CA SER A 17 10.06 -2.15 3.51
C SER A 17 9.42 -3.38 4.14
N HIS A 18 8.26 -3.21 4.78
CA HIS A 18 7.55 -4.31 5.43
C HIS A 18 7.05 -5.34 4.41
N ILE A 19 6.39 -4.89 3.34
CA ILE A 19 5.88 -5.75 2.27
C ILE A 19 7.03 -6.43 1.51
N ALA A 20 8.13 -5.72 1.22
CA ALA A 20 9.25 -6.31 0.51
C ALA A 20 10.01 -7.39 1.31
N SER A 21 9.90 -7.39 2.65
CA SER A 21 10.57 -8.38 3.49
C SER A 21 9.74 -9.61 3.80
N THR A 22 8.49 -9.71 3.34
CA THR A 22 7.65 -10.88 3.59
C THR A 22 8.08 -12.05 2.69
N GLN A 23 8.43 -13.19 3.29
CA GLN A 23 8.90 -14.38 2.58
C GLN A 23 7.79 -15.26 1.99
N SER A 24 6.52 -14.98 2.25
CA SER A 24 5.40 -15.79 1.75
C SER A 24 4.25 -14.91 1.29
N THR A 25 3.54 -15.34 0.25
CA THR A 25 2.38 -14.61 -0.29
C THR A 25 1.30 -14.36 0.77
N ALA A 26 1.13 -15.28 1.73
CA ALA A 26 0.18 -15.12 2.84
C ALA A 26 0.58 -13.99 3.80
N THR A 27 1.86 -13.88 4.17
CA THR A 27 2.36 -12.81 5.04
C THR A 27 2.42 -11.47 4.30
N GLN A 28 2.61 -11.51 2.98
CA GLN A 28 2.56 -10.33 2.13
C GLN A 28 1.15 -9.73 2.05
N ARG A 29 0.10 -10.56 1.89
CA ARG A 29 -1.29 -10.07 1.89
C ARG A 29 -1.70 -9.51 3.24
N ALA A 30 -1.30 -10.16 4.34
CA ALA A 30 -1.53 -9.62 5.69
C ALA A 30 -0.88 -8.23 5.86
N ALA A 31 0.38 -8.09 5.47
CA ALA A 31 1.11 -6.82 5.50
C ALA A 31 0.45 -5.71 4.66
N ILE A 32 -0.09 -6.07 3.49
CA ILE A 32 -0.85 -5.15 2.63
C ILE A 32 -2.14 -4.70 3.33
N ALA A 33 -2.92 -5.64 3.88
CA ALA A 33 -4.16 -5.34 4.57
C ALA A 33 -3.96 -4.47 5.82
N GLU A 34 -2.93 -4.75 6.62
CA GLU A 34 -2.55 -3.94 7.79
C GLU A 34 -2.17 -2.52 7.38
N THR A 35 -1.33 -2.39 6.35
CA THR A 35 -0.93 -1.07 5.80
C THR A 35 -2.13 -0.26 5.34
N PHE A 36 -3.09 -0.91 4.68
CA PHE A 36 -4.29 -0.25 4.16
C PHE A 36 -5.22 0.20 5.28
N SER A 37 -5.47 -0.66 6.27
CA SER A 37 -6.27 -0.31 7.45
C SER A 37 -5.66 0.86 8.22
N GLU A 38 -4.34 0.81 8.50
CA GLU A 38 -3.64 1.90 9.18
C GLU A 38 -3.76 3.23 8.43
N PHE A 39 -3.67 3.22 7.10
CA PHE A 39 -3.81 4.43 6.30
C PHE A 39 -5.23 5.01 6.38
N VAL A 40 -6.25 4.17 6.20
CA VAL A 40 -7.66 4.62 6.22
C VAL A 40 -8.04 5.13 7.62
N GLU A 41 -7.56 4.49 8.69
CA GLU A 41 -7.80 4.95 10.06
C GLU A 41 -7.19 6.33 10.34
N ARG A 42 -6.04 6.65 9.73
CA ARG A 42 -5.33 7.92 9.97
C ARG A 42 -5.78 9.05 9.05
N HIS A 43 -6.01 8.76 7.78
CA HIS A 43 -6.18 9.78 6.73
C HIS A 43 -7.56 9.72 6.06
N GLY A 44 -8.36 8.69 6.37
CA GLY A 44 -9.64 8.45 5.74
C GLY A 44 -9.52 7.83 4.34
N ALA A 45 -10.66 7.37 3.80
CA ALA A 45 -10.70 6.67 2.52
C ALA A 45 -10.51 7.59 1.28
N GLN A 46 -10.53 8.91 1.47
CA GLN A 46 -10.55 9.90 0.39
C GLN A 46 -9.26 9.86 -0.46
N ASP A 47 -8.12 9.67 0.20
CA ASP A 47 -6.79 9.60 -0.43
C ASP A 47 -6.29 8.16 -0.63
N PHE A 48 -7.11 7.16 -0.32
CA PHE A 48 -6.70 5.75 -0.31
C PHE A 48 -6.21 5.27 -1.68
N SER A 49 -6.93 5.61 -2.75
CA SER A 49 -6.52 5.25 -4.12
C SER A 49 -5.20 5.90 -4.54
N VAL A 50 -4.94 7.13 -4.06
CA VAL A 50 -3.67 7.83 -4.33
C VAL A 50 -2.52 7.17 -3.58
N PHE A 51 -2.75 6.80 -2.32
CA PHE A 51 -1.77 6.11 -1.49
C PHE A 51 -1.36 4.76 -2.06
N VAL A 52 -2.34 3.95 -2.49
CA VAL A 52 -2.11 2.64 -3.12
C VAL A 52 -1.21 2.80 -4.33
N GLU A 53 -1.49 3.77 -5.19
CA GLU A 53 -0.76 3.89 -6.45
C GLU A 53 0.68 4.39 -6.24
N LEU A 54 0.88 5.26 -5.24
CA LEU A 54 2.22 5.65 -4.78
C LEU A 54 2.99 4.47 -4.17
N LEU A 55 2.31 3.60 -3.41
CA LEU A 55 2.91 2.40 -2.80
C LEU A 55 3.31 1.38 -3.86
N ALA A 56 2.42 1.10 -4.83
CA ALA A 56 2.69 0.17 -5.91
C ALA A 56 3.89 0.62 -6.75
N ARG A 57 3.95 1.91 -7.12
CA ARG A 57 5.10 2.48 -7.83
C ARG A 57 6.42 2.32 -7.05
N ARG A 58 6.40 2.53 -5.73
CA ARG A 58 7.59 2.32 -4.88
C ARG A 58 8.05 0.86 -4.84
N LEU A 59 7.11 -0.09 -4.89
CA LEU A 59 7.43 -1.52 -4.94
C LEU A 59 8.04 -1.91 -6.29
N GLU A 60 7.57 -1.31 -7.39
CA GLU A 60 8.20 -1.47 -8.72
C GLU A 60 9.63 -0.94 -8.73
N GLU A 61 9.85 0.25 -8.19
CA GLU A 61 11.18 0.88 -8.08
C GLU A 61 12.16 0.03 -7.25
N ARG A 62 11.64 -0.75 -6.28
CA ARG A 62 12.42 -1.72 -5.48
C ARG A 62 12.60 -3.10 -6.13
N ARG A 63 12.19 -3.27 -7.39
CA ARG A 63 12.20 -4.56 -8.13
C ARG A 63 11.31 -5.64 -7.49
N SER A 64 10.19 -5.24 -6.91
CA SER A 64 9.14 -6.14 -6.39
C SER A 64 7.83 -5.98 -7.18
N PRO A 65 7.80 -6.28 -8.50
CA PRO A 65 6.62 -6.09 -9.33
C PRO A 65 5.44 -6.98 -8.92
N GLU A 66 5.70 -8.19 -8.41
CA GLU A 66 4.70 -9.08 -7.82
C GLU A 66 3.96 -8.41 -6.66
N ALA A 67 4.68 -7.67 -5.81
CA ALA A 67 4.10 -6.94 -4.69
C ALA A 67 3.32 -5.71 -5.14
N ALA A 68 3.80 -5.01 -6.15
CA ALA A 68 3.06 -3.89 -6.74
C ALA A 68 1.74 -4.35 -7.37
N SER A 69 1.75 -5.51 -8.04
CA SER A 69 0.55 -6.14 -8.60
C SER A 69 -0.44 -6.53 -7.50
N ALA A 70 0.04 -7.15 -6.42
CA ALA A 70 -0.81 -7.52 -5.27
C ALA A 70 -1.47 -6.28 -4.61
N VAL A 71 -0.70 -5.21 -4.39
CA VAL A 71 -1.22 -3.94 -3.83
C VAL A 71 -2.34 -3.35 -4.70
N ARG A 72 -2.18 -3.36 -6.03
CA ARG A 72 -3.22 -2.88 -6.95
C ARG A 72 -4.45 -3.78 -7.02
N HIS A 73 -4.25 -5.09 -6.88
CA HIS A 73 -5.34 -6.06 -6.92
C HIS A 73 -6.19 -6.05 -5.64
N ASP A 74 -5.56 -5.93 -4.47
CA ASP A 74 -6.24 -5.97 -3.16
C ASP A 74 -7.11 -4.73 -2.88
N VAL A 75 -6.84 -3.58 -3.53
CA VAL A 75 -7.72 -2.39 -3.48
C VAL A 75 -9.16 -2.70 -3.87
N CYS A 76 -9.37 -3.63 -4.79
CA CYS A 76 -10.69 -4.03 -5.26
C CYS A 76 -11.50 -4.77 -4.17
N LEU A 77 -10.83 -5.49 -3.27
CA LEU A 77 -11.46 -6.26 -2.19
C LEU A 77 -11.76 -5.39 -0.95
N GLN A 78 -10.94 -4.40 -0.65
CA GLN A 78 -11.12 -3.54 0.52
C GLN A 78 -12.29 -2.54 0.36
N LEU A 79 -12.47 -1.98 -0.85
CA LEU A 79 -13.54 -1.01 -1.15
C LEU A 79 -14.94 -1.62 -1.22
N SER A 80 -15.05 -2.94 -1.44
CA SER A 80 -16.34 -3.65 -1.48
C SER A 80 -16.85 -4.08 -0.09
N VAL A 81 -16.01 -4.00 0.95
CA VAL A 81 -16.39 -4.30 2.36
C VAL A 81 -16.71 -3.02 3.15
N ALA A 82 -16.30 -1.84 2.65
CA ALA A 82 -16.45 -0.55 3.33
C ALA A 82 -17.68 0.28 2.88
N LEU A 83 -18.54 -0.27 2.01
CA LEU A 83 -19.81 0.29 1.53
C LEU A 83 -20.98 -0.56 1.98
#